data_AF-A0A8T4QVS0-F1
#
_entry.id   AF-A0A8T4QVS0-F1
#
_cell.length_a   1.000
_cell.length_b   1.000
_cell.length_c   1.000
_cell.angle_alpha   90.00
_cell.angle_beta   90.00
_cell.angle_gamma   90.00
#
_symmetry.space_group_name_H-M   'P 1'
#
loop_
_entity.id
_entity.type
_entity.pdbx_description
1 polymer ?
#
loop_
_entity_poly.entity_id
_entity_poly.type
_entity_poly.pdbx_seq_one_letter_code
_entity_poly.pdbx_strand_id
1 'polypeptide(L)' 'MEKKRKDSDYDFLLVSPRFRNWKWEERSAKIYLLKRNIPAAMDIICLTPEEFEEKKTKIGIVREAVETGVEVTV' A
#
# COMPACT_ATOMS: atom_id res chain seq x y z
N MET A 1 -5.44 -14.59 -19.06
CA MET A 1 -4.68 -13.85 -18.04
C MET A 1 -3.89 -12.78 -18.74
N GLU A 2 -4.17 -11.52 -18.43
CA GLU A 2 -3.54 -10.38 -19.09
C GLU A 2 -2.05 -10.31 -18.76
N LYS A 3 -1.21 -10.12 -19.77
CA LYS A 3 0.24 -10.23 -19.66
C LYS A 3 0.78 -8.93 -19.05
N LYS A 4 0.96 -8.89 -17.73
CA LYS A 4 1.59 -7.74 -17.06
C LYS A 4 3.00 -7.52 -17.63
N ARG A 5 3.30 -6.28 -18.05
CA ARG A 5 4.61 -5.93 -18.60
C ARG A 5 5.65 -5.91 -17.48
N LYS A 6 6.92 -6.17 -17.82
CA LYS A 6 8.02 -6.23 -16.83
C LYS A 6 8.29 -4.89 -16.12
N ASP A 7 7.86 -3.80 -16.75
CA ASP A 7 7.93 -2.41 -16.31
C ASP A 7 6.62 -1.94 -15.67
N SER A 8 5.67 -2.84 -15.39
CA SER A 8 4.44 -2.45 -14.69
C SER A 8 4.77 -1.99 -13.27
N ASP A 9 4.22 -0.84 -12.90
CA ASP A 9 4.24 -0.33 -11.54
C ASP A 9 3.43 -1.24 -10.61
N TYR A 10 3.78 -1.25 -9.32
CA TYR A 10 3.08 -2.00 -8.28
C TYR A 10 2.48 -1.06 -7.24
N ASP A 11 1.18 -1.15 -7.00
CA ASP A 11 0.52 -0.46 -5.90
C ASP A 11 0.51 -1.34 -4.65
N PHE A 12 1.06 -0.83 -3.55
CA PHE A 12 1.10 -1.50 -2.26
C PHE A 12 0.22 -0.78 -1.24
N LEU A 13 -0.69 -1.54 -0.63
CA LEU A 13 -1.42 -1.11 0.56
C LEU A 13 -0.79 -1.78 1.79
N LEU A 14 -0.05 -1.02 2.59
CA LEU A 14 0.62 -1.51 3.79
C LEU A 14 -0.17 -1.09 5.03
N VAL A 15 -0.65 -2.08 5.79
CA VAL A 15 -1.42 -1.85 7.02
C VAL A 15 -0.58 -2.22 8.24
N SER A 16 -0.38 -1.27 9.16
CA SER A 16 0.40 -1.52 10.38
C SER A 16 0.04 -0.58 11.53
N PRO A 17 -0.07 -1.08 12.79
CA PRO A 17 -0.22 -0.23 13.98
C PRO A 17 0.92 0.78 14.15
N ARG A 18 2.12 0.49 13.61
CA ARG A 18 3.30 1.35 13.72
C ARG A 18 3.10 2.73 13.10
N PHE A 19 2.18 2.85 12.13
CA PHE A 19 1.90 4.12 11.47
C PHE A 19 1.20 5.15 12.37
N ARG A 20 0.63 4.74 13.52
CA ARG A 20 0.09 5.68 14.52
C ARG A 20 1.15 6.62 15.09
N ASN A 21 2.41 6.18 15.07
CA ASN A 21 3.54 6.95 15.60
C ASN A 21 4.12 7.93 14.57
N TRP A 22 3.62 7.91 13.34
CA TRP A 22 4.16 8.71 12.23
C TRP A 22 3.10 9.67 11.71
N LYS A 23 3.52 10.89 11.36
CA LYS A 23 2.67 11.84 10.63
C LYS A 23 2.27 11.25 9.29
N TRP A 24 1.00 11.41 8.92
CA TRP A 24 0.40 10.81 7.72
C TRP A 24 1.25 11.03 6.46
N GLU A 25 1.61 12.28 6.21
CA GLU A 25 2.38 12.76 5.05
C GLU A 25 3.81 12.20 4.97
N GLU A 26 4.36 11.72 6.08
CA GLU A 26 5.72 11.16 6.13
C GLU A 26 5.76 9.66 5.85
N ARG A 27 4.64 8.95 5.99
CA ARG A 27 4.63 7.48 6.02
C ARG A 27 5.11 6.87 4.72
N SER A 28 4.49 7.26 3.60
CA SER A 28 4.86 6.77 2.27
C SER A 28 6.30 7.12 1.92
N ALA A 29 6.77 8.32 2.26
CA ALA A 29 8.16 8.71 2.03
C ALA A 29 9.14 7.83 2.83
N LYS A 30 8.86 7.58 4.11
CA LYS A 30 9.69 6.71 4.96
C LYS A 30 9.75 5.27 4.43
N ILE A 31 8.61 4.70 4.04
CA ILE A 31 8.58 3.33 3.47
C ILE A 31 9.27 3.30 2.09
N TYR A 32 9.11 4.34 1.28
CA TYR A 32 9.81 4.47 0.00
C TYR A 32 11.33 4.44 0.18
N LEU A 33 11.86 5.06 1.24
CA LEU A 33 13.30 4.98 1.56
C LEU A 33 13.75 3.56 1.93
N LEU A 34 12.92 2.79 2.64
CA LEU A 34 13.25 1.43 3.05
C LEU A 34 13.27 0.45 1.87
N LYS A 35 12.38 0.64 0.88
CA LYS A 35 12.31 -0.23 -0.30
C LYS A 35 13.38 0.05 -1.36
N ARG A 36 14.34 0.96 -1.12
CA ARG A 36 15.36 1.40 -2.11
C ARG A 36 16.15 0.25 -2.76
N ASN A 37 16.25 -0.90 -2.11
CA ASN A 37 16.95 -2.08 -2.63
C ASN A 37 16.06 -2.97 -3.53
N ILE A 38 14.80 -2.60 -3.75
CA ILE A 38 13.86 -3.31 -4.61
C ILE A 38 13.71 -2.50 -5.90
N PRO A 39 14.24 -3.00 -7.04
CA PRO A 39 14.24 -2.27 -8.32
C PRO A 39 12.88 -2.34 -9.02
N ALA A 40 11.83 -1.89 -8.34
CA ALA A 40 10.48 -1.79 -8.87
C ALA A 40 9.87 -0.42 -8.54
N ALA A 41 9.18 0.15 -9.53
CA ALA A 41 8.33 1.29 -9.33
C ALA A 41 7.15 0.88 -8.44
N MET A 42 6.93 1.64 -7.37
CA MET A 42 5.91 1.32 -6.39
C MET A 42 5.28 2.58 -5.85
N ASP A 43 3.95 2.61 -5.86
CA ASP A 43 3.16 3.52 -5.06
C ASP A 43 2.75 2.81 -3.77
N ILE A 44 2.94 3.48 -2.63
CA ILE A 44 2.78 2.84 -1.32
C ILE A 44 1.83 3.67 -0.46
N ILE A 45 0.68 3.10 -0.15
CA ILE A 45 -0.31 3.65 0.77
C ILE A 45 -0.11 3.00 2.14
N CYS A 46 0.13 3.81 3.17
CA CYS A 46 0.42 3.34 4.52
C CYS A 46 -0.73 3.69 5.48
N LEU A 47 -1.47 2.69 5.95
CA LEU A 47 -2.64 2.86 6.82
C LEU A 47 -2.46 2.21 8.19
N THR A 48 -2.99 2.84 9.24
CA THR A 48 -3.26 2.10 10.48
C THR A 48 -4.42 1.11 10.26
N PRO A 49 -4.58 0.09 11.12
CA PRO A 49 -5.73 -0.81 11.03
C PRO A 49 -7.08 -0.06 11.04
N GLU A 50 -7.19 0.98 11.87
CA GLU A 50 -8.42 1.80 11.96
C GLU A 50 -8.71 2.53 10.65
N GLU A 51 -7.70 3.18 10.07
CA GLU A 51 -7.82 3.89 8.79
C GLU A 51 -8.15 2.93 7.64
N PHE A 52 -7.62 1.70 7.68
CA PHE A 52 -7.93 0.65 6.70
C PHE A 52 -9.39 0.20 6.80
N GLU A 53 -9.87 -0.13 8.01
CA GLU A 53 -11.26 -0.53 8.25
C GLU A 53 -12.24 0.56 7.79
N GLU A 54 -11.90 1.83 8.03
CA GLU A 54 -12.70 2.95 7.56
C GLU A 54 -12.69 3.05 6.02
N LYS A 55 -11.50 3.00 5.39
CA LYS A 55 -11.34 3.25 3.95
C LYS A 55 -11.77 2.10 3.06
N LYS A 56 -11.72 0.84 3.51
CA LYS A 56 -12.13 -0.31 2.70
C LYS A 56 -13.62 -0.32 2.36
N THR A 57 -14.44 0.39 3.14
CA THR A 57 -15.88 0.53 2.89
C THR A 57 -16.24 1.73 2.00
N LYS A 58 -15.26 2.61 1.74
CA LYS A 58 -15.46 3.83 0.94
C LYS A 58 -15.09 3.59 -0.52
N ILE A 59 -15.65 4.40 -1.41
CA ILE A 59 -15.25 4.39 -2.82
C ILE A 59 -13.80 4.90 -2.92
N GLY A 60 -12.92 4.11 -3.53
CA GLY A 60 -11.53 4.47 -3.78
C GLY A 60 -10.57 3.27 -3.84
N ILE A 61 -9.28 3.57 -4.04
CA ILE A 61 -8.24 2.57 -4.29
C ILE A 61 -8.07 1.52 -3.17
N VAL A 62 -8.38 1.89 -1.92
CA VAL A 62 -8.30 0.95 -0.79
C VAL A 62 -9.34 -0.15 -0.93
N ARG A 63 -10.56 0.19 -1.36
CA ARG A 63 -11.63 -0.78 -1.59
C ARG A 63 -11.30 -1.67 -2.79
N GLU A 64 -10.81 -1.08 -3.88
CA GLU A 64 -10.37 -1.84 -5.06
C GLU A 64 -9.26 -2.84 -4.70
N ALA A 65 -8.25 -2.41 -3.94
CA ALA A 65 -7.19 -3.29 -3.46
C ALA A 65 -7.71 -4.46 -2.60
N VAL A 66 -8.78 -4.27 -1.83
CA VAL A 66 -9.42 -5.35 -1.05
C VAL A 66 -10.23 -6.29 -1.95
N GLU A 67 -10.92 -5.78 -2.96
CA GLU A 67 -11.77 -6.59 -3.85
C GLU A 67 -10.96 -7.39 -4.89
N THR A 68 -9.83 -6.85 -5.36
CA THR A 68 -9.08 -7.42 -6.49
C THR A 68 -7.61 -7.72 -6.19
N GLY A 69 -7.08 -7.24 -5.07
CA GLY A 69 -5.67 -7.37 -4.72
C GLY A 69 -5.28 -8.77 -4.27
N VAL A 70 -3.97 -8.97 -4.08
CA VAL A 70 -3.40 -10.18 -3.50
C VAL A 70 -3.02 -9.87 -2.06
N GLU A 71 -3.64 -10.57 -1.11
CA GLU A 71 -3.28 -10.45 0.30
C GLU A 71 -1.97 -11.19 0.60
N VAL A 72 -1.05 -10.51 1.29
CA VAL A 72 0.19 -11.09 1.79
C VAL A 72 0.30 -10.78 3.28
N THR A 73 0.20 -11.81 4.12
CA THR A 73 0.34 -11.72 5.57
C THR A 73 1.74 -12.18 5.98
N VAL A 74 2.39 -11.46 6.89
CA VAL A 74 3.76 -11.74 7.39
C VAL A 74 3.79 -11.73 8.90
#